data_AF-A0A920SA18-F1
#
_entry.id   AF-A0A920SA18-F1
#
_cell.length_a   1.000
_cell.length_b   1.000
_cell.length_c   1.000
_cell.angle_alpha   90.00
_cell.angle_beta   90.00
_cell.angle_gamma   90.00
#
_symmetry.space_group_name_H-M   'P 1'
#
loop_
_entity.id
_entity.type
_entity.pdbx_description
1 polymer ?
#
loop_
_entity_poly.entity_id
_entity_poly.type
_entity_poly.pdbx_seq_one_letter_code
_entity_poly.pdbx_strand_id
1 'polypeptide(L)'
;MVGAPTESRKQLGHNQLNLGLFGANCSGGLAVTTVPERWEASWENNQKVARMADECGLEFMLPLGRWKGYGGITDHNASSFETLTWASGILASTTNLITFGTVHVSLFNPVVAAKQMVTTDHIGRGVLV
;
A
#
# COMPACT_ATOMS: atom_id res chain seq x y z
N MET A 1 35.44 1.76 -2.97
CA MET A 1 34.08 2.15 -2.60
C MET A 1 33.48 0.99 -1.81
N VAL A 2 33.39 1.15 -0.50
CA VAL A 2 32.78 0.15 0.40
C VAL A 2 31.29 0.16 0.09
N GLY A 3 30.75 -1.00 -0.31
CA GLY A 3 29.32 -1.14 -0.60
C GLY A 3 28.48 -0.68 0.59
N ALA A 4 27.40 0.05 0.31
CA ALA A 4 26.45 0.44 1.35
C ALA A 4 26.04 -0.82 2.15
N PRO A 5 25.94 -0.75 3.49
CA PRO A 5 25.54 -1.89 4.30
C PRO A 5 24.19 -2.39 3.78
N THR A 6 24.14 -3.66 3.37
CA THR A 6 22.91 -4.35 2.96
C THR A 6 22.16 -4.79 4.22
N GLU A 7 21.87 -3.85 5.12
CA GLU A 7 20.98 -4.11 6.25
C GLU A 7 19.58 -4.35 5.65
N SER A 8 19.15 -5.61 5.62
CA SER A 8 17.75 -5.94 5.34
C SER A 8 16.89 -5.11 6.29
N ARG A 9 15.89 -4.38 5.76
CA ARG A 9 14.93 -3.64 6.60
C ARG A 9 14.45 -4.57 7.70
N LYS A 10 14.67 -4.25 8.98
CA LYS A 10 14.38 -5.16 10.11
C LYS A 10 12.95 -5.72 10.09
N GLN A 11 12.01 -4.97 9.51
CA GLN A 11 10.63 -5.35 9.31
C GLN A 11 10.47 -6.52 8.31
N LEU A 12 11.29 -6.57 7.26
CA LEU A 12 11.39 -7.69 6.31
C LEU A 12 12.43 -8.70 6.81
N GLY A 13 11.98 -9.86 7.26
CA GLY A 13 12.86 -10.92 7.76
C GLY A 13 12.75 -11.19 9.26
N HIS A 14 11.75 -10.62 9.94
CA HIS A 14 11.37 -11.11 11.27
C HIS A 14 10.71 -12.49 11.19
N ASN A 15 10.01 -12.80 10.10
CA ASN A 15 9.53 -14.14 9.75
C ASN A 15 10.40 -14.80 8.68
N GLN A 16 10.38 -16.13 8.61
CA GLN A 16 11.04 -16.89 7.53
C GLN A 16 10.39 -16.66 6.16
N LEU A 17 9.09 -16.33 6.16
CA LEU A 17 8.30 -15.99 4.98
C LEU A 17 7.58 -14.68 5.26
N ASN A 18 7.84 -13.66 4.44
CA ASN A 18 7.13 -12.39 4.54
C ASN A 18 5.76 -12.51 3.85
N LEU A 19 4.71 -12.07 4.52
CA LEU A 19 3.33 -12.04 4.07
C LEU A 19 2.80 -10.61 4.04
N GLY A 20 1.91 -10.34 3.09
CA GLY A 20 1.33 -9.01 2.96
C GLY A 20 -0.03 -9.00 2.28
N LEU A 21 -0.75 -7.88 2.45
CA LEU A 21 -2.06 -7.66 1.84
C LEU A 21 -1.91 -6.88 0.54
N PHE A 22 -2.68 -7.25 -0.49
CA PHE A 22 -2.60 -6.62 -1.80
C PHE A 22 -3.97 -6.10 -2.25
N GLY A 23 -4.01 -4.85 -2.73
CA GLY A 23 -5.18 -4.27 -3.40
C GLY A 23 -6.30 -3.75 -2.49
N ALA A 24 -6.04 -3.58 -1.18
CA ALA A 24 -7.03 -3.02 -0.24
C ALA A 24 -7.46 -1.57 -0.57
N ASN A 25 -6.63 -0.84 -1.34
CA ASN A 25 -6.90 0.54 -1.75
C ASN A 25 -7.93 0.68 -2.87
N CYS A 26 -8.47 -0.43 -3.42
CA CYS A 26 -9.46 -0.40 -4.51
C CYS A 26 -10.75 -1.13 -4.13
N SER A 27 -11.89 -0.57 -4.55
CA SER A 27 -13.21 -1.18 -4.35
C SER A 27 -13.34 -2.56 -5.01
N GLY A 28 -13.89 -3.53 -4.29
CA GLY A 28 -13.93 -4.93 -4.72
C GLY A 28 -12.61 -5.69 -4.53
N GLY A 29 -11.52 -5.02 -4.11
CA GLY A 29 -10.23 -5.63 -3.82
C GLY A 29 -9.68 -6.38 -5.04
N LEU A 30 -9.51 -7.70 -4.92
CA LEU A 30 -9.08 -8.57 -6.02
C LEU A 30 -10.18 -9.51 -6.52
N ALA A 31 -11.43 -9.33 -6.06
CA ALA A 31 -12.55 -10.15 -6.44
C ALA A 31 -13.51 -9.40 -7.38
N VAL A 32 -13.74 -9.94 -8.58
CA VAL A 32 -14.76 -9.44 -9.50
C VAL A 32 -16.08 -10.14 -9.16
N THR A 33 -16.89 -9.52 -8.32
CA THR A 33 -18.09 -10.16 -7.76
C THR A 33 -19.21 -9.17 -7.46
N THR A 34 -20.44 -9.70 -7.44
CA THR A 34 -21.68 -8.98 -7.11
C THR A 34 -22.19 -9.26 -5.69
N VAL A 35 -21.48 -10.07 -4.89
CA VAL A 35 -21.89 -10.32 -3.49
C VAL A 35 -21.88 -9.01 -2.69
N PRO A 36 -22.85 -8.79 -1.79
CA PRO A 36 -22.97 -7.54 -1.05
C PRO A 36 -21.80 -7.31 -0.07
N GLU A 37 -21.16 -8.37 0.42
CA GLU A 37 -20.02 -8.33 1.34
C GLU A 37 -18.67 -8.06 0.65
N ARG A 38 -18.68 -7.75 -0.65
CA ARG A 38 -17.44 -7.43 -1.38
C ARG A 38 -16.71 -6.27 -0.71
N TRP A 39 -15.39 -6.28 -0.83
CA TRP A 39 -14.53 -5.31 -0.15
C TRP A 39 -14.93 -3.85 -0.47
N GLU A 40 -15.27 -3.09 0.56
CA GLU A 40 -15.47 -1.66 0.50
C GLU A 40 -14.16 -0.95 0.87
N ALA A 41 -13.51 -0.35 -0.12
CA ALA A 41 -12.27 0.39 0.08
C ALA A 41 -12.51 1.82 0.59
N SER A 42 -13.19 1.97 1.73
CA SER A 42 -13.22 3.24 2.46
C SER A 42 -11.89 3.50 3.15
N TRP A 43 -11.63 4.76 3.54
CA TRP A 43 -10.41 5.10 4.26
C TRP A 43 -10.36 4.42 5.64
N GLU A 44 -11.50 4.39 6.33
CA GLU A 44 -11.68 3.76 7.63
C GLU A 44 -11.42 2.26 7.56
N ASN A 45 -11.91 1.58 6.52
CA ASN A 45 -11.66 0.15 6.31
C ASN A 45 -10.18 -0.12 5.99
N ASN A 46 -9.54 0.75 5.21
CA ASN A 46 -8.11 0.66 4.91
C ASN A 46 -7.24 0.82 6.17
N GLN A 47 -7.54 1.82 7.02
CA GLN A 47 -6.84 1.95 8.30
C GLN A 47 -7.07 0.75 9.22
N LYS A 48 -8.32 0.28 9.30
CA LYS A 48 -8.68 -0.85 10.17
C LYS A 48 -7.93 -2.12 9.75
N VAL A 49 -7.93 -2.46 8.46
CA VAL A 49 -7.24 -3.65 7.98
C VAL A 49 -5.71 -3.52 8.11
N ALA A 50 -5.16 -2.32 7.94
CA ALA A 50 -3.74 -2.08 8.13
C ALA A 50 -3.28 -2.27 9.58
N ARG A 51 -4.04 -1.75 10.56
CA ARG A 51 -3.75 -1.98 11.98
C ARG A 51 -3.87 -3.44 12.35
N MET A 52 -4.92 -4.12 11.87
CA MET A 52 -5.07 -5.56 12.07
C MET A 52 -3.88 -6.33 11.49
N ALA A 53 -3.40 -5.96 10.30
CA ALA A 53 -2.26 -6.60 9.67
C ALA A 53 -0.96 -6.38 10.47
N ASP A 54 -0.73 -5.15 10.92
CA ASP A 54 0.41 -4.77 11.76
C ASP A 54 0.41 -5.52 13.10
N GLU A 55 -0.75 -5.60 13.77
CA GLU A 55 -0.95 -6.34 15.03
C GLU A 55 -0.77 -7.86 14.85
N CYS A 56 -1.15 -8.40 13.70
CA CYS A 56 -0.96 -9.81 13.36
C CYS A 56 0.48 -10.14 12.93
N GLY A 57 1.36 -9.15 12.79
CA GLY A 57 2.74 -9.34 12.36
C GLY A 57 2.91 -9.60 10.86
N LEU A 58 1.99 -9.13 10.01
CA LEU A 58 2.24 -9.11 8.57
C LEU A 58 3.26 -8.01 8.24
N GLU A 59 4.12 -8.28 7.27
CA GLU A 59 5.23 -7.38 6.94
C GLU A 59 4.81 -6.19 6.11
N PHE A 60 3.87 -6.36 5.18
CA PHE A 60 3.59 -5.29 4.22
C PHE A 60 2.16 -5.19 3.69
N MET A 61 1.85 -4.02 3.16
CA MET A 61 0.71 -3.80 2.27
C MET A 61 1.15 -3.18 0.94
N LEU A 62 0.56 -3.70 -0.14
CA LEU A 62 0.82 -3.26 -1.50
C LEU A 62 -0.48 -2.69 -2.12
N PRO A 63 -0.49 -1.43 -2.58
CA PRO A 63 -1.64 -0.87 -3.27
C PRO A 63 -1.59 -1.14 -4.78
N LEU A 64 -2.77 -1.22 -5.40
CA LEU A 64 -2.94 -1.19 -6.85
C LEU A 64 -2.81 0.25 -7.36
N GLY A 65 -1.97 0.46 -8.37
CA GLY A 65 -1.93 1.70 -9.13
C GLY A 65 -3.12 1.78 -10.10
N ARG A 66 -4.34 2.01 -9.61
CA ARG A 66 -5.54 2.14 -10.46
C ARG A 66 -6.01 3.59 -10.52
N TRP A 67 -6.33 4.06 -11.72
CA TRP A 67 -6.91 5.40 -11.96
C TRP A 67 -8.35 5.38 -12.46
N LYS A 68 -8.82 4.24 -12.97
CA LYS A 68 -10.16 4.08 -13.54
C LYS A 68 -10.65 2.65 -13.36
N GLY A 69 -11.90 2.49 -12.93
CA GLY A 69 -12.58 1.20 -12.83
C GLY A 69 -12.78 0.49 -14.16
N TYR A 70 -13.16 -0.78 -14.07
CA TYR A 70 -13.41 -1.63 -15.23
C TYR A 70 -14.79 -1.40 -15.88
N GLY A 71 -15.70 -0.69 -15.20
CA GLY A 71 -17.09 -0.55 -15.63
C GLY A 71 -17.89 -1.84 -15.51
N GLY A 72 -19.05 -1.89 -16.17
CA GLY A 72 -19.96 -3.02 -16.07
C GLY A 72 -20.67 -3.13 -14.71
N ILE A 73 -21.35 -4.25 -14.48
CA ILE A 73 -22.25 -4.42 -13.32
C ILE A 73 -21.50 -4.37 -11.99
N THR A 74 -20.30 -4.95 -11.94
CA THR A 74 -19.51 -4.96 -10.70
C THR A 74 -18.69 -3.69 -10.51
N ASP A 75 -18.38 -2.97 -11.60
CA ASP A 75 -17.38 -1.89 -11.68
C ASP A 75 -16.19 -2.14 -10.76
N HIS A 76 -15.48 -3.23 -11.04
CA HIS A 76 -14.36 -3.65 -10.20
C HIS A 76 -13.31 -2.54 -10.17
N ASN A 77 -12.76 -2.25 -8.98
CA ASN A 77 -11.84 -1.14 -8.74
C ASN A 77 -12.36 0.22 -9.25
N ALA A 78 -13.67 0.46 -9.20
CA ALA A 78 -14.33 1.72 -9.57
C ALA A 78 -13.70 2.93 -8.87
N SER A 79 -13.68 2.86 -7.54
CA SER A 79 -12.96 3.78 -6.67
C SER A 79 -11.60 3.20 -6.27
N SER A 80 -10.59 4.06 -6.26
CA SER A 80 -9.23 3.75 -5.85
C SER A 80 -8.57 4.96 -5.18
N PHE A 81 -7.71 4.72 -4.20
CA PHE A 81 -6.83 5.76 -3.66
C PHE A 81 -5.55 5.89 -4.49
N GLU A 82 -5.01 7.11 -4.56
CA GLU A 82 -3.66 7.35 -5.05
C GLU A 82 -2.65 6.72 -4.08
N THR A 83 -1.67 6.00 -4.62
CA THR A 83 -0.87 5.03 -3.86
C THR A 83 0.10 5.65 -2.85
N LEU A 84 0.73 6.79 -3.15
CA LEU A 84 1.73 7.40 -2.27
C LEU A 84 1.08 8.14 -1.09
N THR A 85 -0.01 8.86 -1.37
CA THR A 85 -0.81 9.52 -0.34
C THR A 85 -1.53 8.50 0.55
N TRP A 86 -2.04 7.41 -0.03
CA TRP A 86 -2.56 6.27 0.72
C TRP A 86 -1.49 5.65 1.62
N ALA A 87 -0.31 5.35 1.07
CA ALA A 87 0.81 4.77 1.81
C ALA A 87 1.22 5.66 3.00
N SER A 88 1.30 6.98 2.78
CA SER A 88 1.57 7.96 3.85
C SER A 88 0.58 7.84 5.00
N GLY A 89 -0.72 7.76 4.69
CA GLY A 89 -1.75 7.64 5.72
C GLY A 89 -1.68 6.31 6.48
N ILE A 90 -1.42 5.20 5.76
CA ILE A 90 -1.29 3.89 6.38
C ILE A 90 -0.10 3.87 7.33
N LEU A 91 1.08 4.30 6.87
CA LEU A 91 2.30 4.39 7.67
C LEU A 91 2.14 5.29 8.90
N ALA A 92 1.37 6.37 8.80
CA ALA A 92 1.06 7.22 9.95
C ALA A 92 0.16 6.54 11.00
N SER A 93 -0.55 5.48 10.60
CA SER A 93 -1.52 4.76 11.44
C SER A 93 -1.04 3.39 11.93
N THR A 94 0.19 2.99 11.59
CA THR A 94 0.80 1.70 11.93
C THR A 94 2.21 1.89 12.52
N THR A 95 2.74 0.82 13.13
CA THR A 95 4.01 0.82 13.84
C THR A 95 5.11 0.09 13.07
N ASN A 96 4.85 -1.15 12.62
CA ASN A 96 5.85 -2.04 12.02
C ASN A 96 5.59 -2.37 10.54
N LEU A 97 4.36 -2.16 10.08
CA LEU A 97 3.94 -2.44 8.72
C LEU A 97 4.69 -1.61 7.68
N ILE A 98 5.24 -2.27 6.65
CA ILE A 98 5.75 -1.64 5.45
C ILE A 98 4.61 -1.35 4.47
N THR A 99 4.70 -0.23 3.76
CA THR A 99 3.81 0.03 2.62
C THR A 99 4.62 0.19 1.35
N PHE A 100 4.05 -0.26 0.25
CA PHE A 100 4.60 0.00 -1.07
C PHE A 100 3.88 1.17 -1.77
N GLY A 101 4.57 1.85 -2.68
CA GLY A 101 3.99 2.87 -3.57
C GLY A 101 4.08 2.51 -5.05
N THR A 102 2.96 2.21 -5.72
CA THR A 102 2.96 1.91 -7.17
C THR A 102 2.85 3.20 -8.00
N VAL A 103 3.95 3.62 -8.61
CA VAL A 103 4.00 4.85 -9.42
C VAL A 103 3.92 4.57 -10.92
N HIS A 104 3.07 5.33 -11.61
CA HIS A 104 2.98 5.29 -13.07
C HIS A 104 4.04 6.21 -13.67
N VAL A 105 5.10 5.62 -14.20
CA VAL A 105 6.25 6.37 -14.76
C VAL A 105 5.86 7.38 -15.85
N SER A 106 4.76 7.16 -16.57
CA SER A 106 4.27 8.06 -17.61
C SER A 106 3.47 9.25 -17.09
N LEU A 107 2.98 9.20 -15.85
CA LEU A 107 2.11 10.23 -15.27
C LEU A 107 2.83 11.15 -14.29
N PHE A 108 3.93 10.69 -13.69
CA PHE A 108 4.65 11.46 -12.68
C PHE A 108 5.99 11.95 -13.22
N ASN A 109 6.27 13.24 -13.02
CA ASN A 109 7.63 13.72 -13.13
C ASN A 109 8.51 13.00 -12.08
N PRO A 110 9.68 12.46 -12.44
CA PRO A 110 10.50 11.66 -11.53
C PRO A 110 10.97 12.45 -10.29
N VAL A 111 11.21 13.76 -10.42
CA VAL A 111 11.61 14.61 -9.27
C VAL A 111 10.44 14.79 -8.30
N VAL A 112 9.23 14.93 -8.81
CA VAL A 112 8.02 15.03 -7.98
C VAL A 112 7.76 13.71 -7.25
N ALA A 113 7.81 12.58 -7.97
CA ALA A 113 7.66 11.25 -7.39
C ALA A 113 8.69 10.99 -6.29
N ALA A 114 9.98 11.29 -6.55
CA ALA A 114 11.03 11.16 -5.56
C ALA A 114 10.77 12.02 -4.31
N LYS A 115 10.29 13.26 -4.47
CA LYS A 115 9.96 14.14 -3.34
C LYS A 115 8.79 13.60 -2.52
N GLN A 116 7.76 13.05 -3.17
CA GLN A 116 6.62 12.40 -2.50
C GLN A 116 7.07 11.15 -1.73
N MET A 117 7.90 10.30 -2.35
CA MET A 117 8.46 9.09 -1.73
C MET A 117 9.30 9.42 -0.50
N VAL A 118 10.23 10.38 -0.58
CA VAL A 118 11.05 10.79 0.57
C VAL A 118 10.20 11.34 1.71
N THR A 119 9.16 12.11 1.39
CA THR A 119 8.24 12.62 2.42
C THR A 119 7.48 11.47 3.09
N THR A 120 6.99 10.53 2.30
CA THR A 120 6.28 9.34 2.79
C THR A 120 7.20 8.44 3.61
N ASP A 121 8.47 8.31 3.22
CA ASP A 121 9.49 7.56 3.95
C ASP A 121 9.78 8.16 5.32
N HIS A 122 9.83 9.50 5.43
CA HIS A 122 9.91 10.19 6.72
C HIS A 122 8.71 9.89 7.63
N ILE A 123 7.49 9.82 7.07
CA ILE A 123 6.28 9.44 7.83
C ILE A 123 6.41 7.99 8.33
N GLY A 124 6.86 7.09 7.48
CA GLY A 124 7.07 5.68 7.80
C GLY A 124 8.34 5.37 8.61
N ARG A 125 9.18 6.36 8.91
CA ARG A 125 10.47 6.16 9.61
C ARG A 125 11.41 5.20 8.87
N GLY A 126 11.46 5.29 7.53
CA GLY A 126 12.39 4.51 6.69
C GLY A 126 11.81 3.23 6.06
N VAL A 127 10.48 3.02 6.16
CA VAL A 127 9.83 1.75 5.81
C VAL A 127 8.91 1.84 4.57
N LEU A 128 9.01 2.92 3.78
CA LEU A 128 8.38 2.96 2.46
C LEU A 128 9.22 2.17 1.46
N VAL A 129 8.54 1.45 0.55
CA VAL A 129 9.15 0.74 -0.57
C VAL A 129 8.56 1.15 -1.91
#